data_AF-A0A7Y4VYM8-F1
#
_entry.id   AF-A0A7Y4VYM8-F1
#
_cell.length_a   1.000
_cell.length_b   1.000
_cell.length_c   1.000
_cell.angle_alpha   90.00
_cell.angle_beta   90.00
_cell.angle_gamma   90.00
#
_symmetry.space_group_name_H-M   'P 1'
#
loop_
_entity.id
_entity.type
_entity.pdbx_description
1 polymer ?
#
loop_
_entity_poly.entity_id
_entity_poly.type
_entity_poly.pdbx_seq_one_letter_code
_entity_poly.pdbx_strand_id
1 'polypeptide(L)'
;MPIPKDLVPATVEEAADWARATLPGENRELRFRFQFQDEQGAAGGRGRARFALPDSLRFDIQGPLGSYHAAAFVIGDTAIWAEPEDEVKKLVPNYPLFWAMLGIARAPGPESTVRKLAGGTITAWQIVLGGDTLEYVRELAAGGRLIAEVRQGGKRLGRVETKFGPDGLPATSRLTVSSRPARLNLTFIQNEKARPFASDTWTRPAPDQR
;
A
#
# COMPACT_ATOMS: atom_id res chain seq x y z
N MET A 1 -12.82 -6.75 9.16
CA MET A 1 -12.63 -8.20 9.35
C MET A 1 -11.34 -8.43 10.14
N PRO A 2 -11.40 -8.96 11.37
CA PRO A 2 -10.21 -9.34 12.11
C PRO A 2 -9.50 -10.53 11.43
N ILE A 3 -8.22 -10.74 11.72
CA ILE A 3 -7.52 -11.94 11.26
C ILE A 3 -8.16 -13.18 11.91
N PRO A 4 -8.30 -14.31 11.18
CA PRO A 4 -8.72 -15.58 11.77
C PRO A 4 -7.75 -16.07 12.85
N LYS A 5 -8.25 -16.86 13.81
CA LYS A 5 -7.46 -17.33 14.98
C LYS A 5 -6.75 -18.67 14.74
N ASP A 6 -7.20 -19.41 13.75
CA ASP A 6 -6.81 -20.78 13.37
C ASP A 6 -5.63 -20.83 12.39
N LEU A 7 -4.74 -19.82 12.44
CA LEU A 7 -3.54 -19.78 11.63
C LEU A 7 -2.58 -20.92 12.02
N VAL A 8 -2.08 -21.66 11.04
CA VAL A 8 -1.05 -22.69 11.22
C VAL A 8 0.34 -22.14 10.90
N PRO A 9 1.43 -22.69 11.44
CA PRO A 9 2.78 -22.31 11.04
C PRO A 9 3.00 -22.41 9.52
N ALA A 10 3.79 -21.50 8.98
CA ALA A 10 4.19 -21.46 7.58
C ALA A 10 5.62 -20.93 7.45
N THR A 11 6.17 -21.04 6.25
CA THR A 11 7.52 -20.56 5.95
C THR A 11 7.51 -19.12 5.42
N VAL A 12 8.66 -18.45 5.55
CA VAL A 12 8.93 -17.14 4.94
C VAL A 12 8.80 -17.22 3.42
N GLU A 13 9.27 -18.31 2.80
CA GLU A 13 9.19 -18.55 1.36
C GLU A 13 7.74 -18.62 0.86
N GLU A 14 6.88 -19.38 1.53
CA GLU A 14 5.46 -19.46 1.16
C GLU A 14 4.75 -18.10 1.23
N ALA A 15 5.07 -17.28 2.24
CA ALA A 15 4.53 -15.92 2.34
C ALA A 15 5.10 -14.98 1.27
N ALA A 16 6.39 -15.13 0.92
CA ALA A 16 7.01 -14.37 -0.15
C ALA A 16 6.40 -14.72 -1.51
N ASP A 17 6.11 -15.99 -1.77
CA ASP A 17 5.45 -16.46 -2.97
C ASP A 17 4.02 -15.92 -3.09
N TRP A 18 3.26 -15.98 -1.99
CA TRP A 18 1.93 -15.37 -1.93
C TRP A 18 1.98 -13.85 -2.16
N ALA A 19 2.92 -13.14 -1.53
CA ALA A 19 3.07 -11.71 -1.71
C ALA A 19 3.44 -11.36 -3.16
N ARG A 20 4.34 -12.13 -3.79
CA ARG A 20 4.70 -11.97 -5.21
C ARG A 20 3.50 -12.16 -6.13
N ALA A 21 2.59 -13.09 -5.81
CA ALA A 21 1.36 -13.30 -6.56
C ALA A 21 0.37 -12.11 -6.47
N THR A 22 0.58 -11.15 -5.56
CA THR A 22 -0.20 -9.91 -5.51
C THR A 22 0.34 -8.79 -6.40
N LEU A 23 1.57 -8.94 -6.92
CA LEU A 23 2.14 -7.97 -7.85
C LEU A 23 1.40 -8.04 -9.19
N PRO A 24 1.24 -6.90 -9.89
CA PRO A 24 0.83 -6.94 -11.28
C PRO A 24 1.89 -7.69 -12.09
N GLY A 25 1.50 -8.40 -13.15
CA GLY A 25 2.45 -9.10 -14.02
C GLY A 25 3.25 -8.19 -14.96
N GLU A 26 2.99 -6.89 -14.94
CA GLU A 26 3.61 -5.87 -15.78
C GLU A 26 3.65 -4.51 -15.08
N ASN A 27 4.40 -3.57 -15.65
CA ASN A 27 4.42 -2.19 -15.16
C ASN A 27 3.03 -1.55 -15.30
N ARG A 28 2.68 -0.70 -14.33
CA ARG A 28 1.34 -0.09 -14.26
C ARG A 28 1.40 1.40 -13.95
N GLU A 29 0.46 2.16 -14.49
CA GLU A 29 0.10 3.50 -14.02
C GLU A 29 -1.32 3.47 -13.44
N LEU A 30 -1.45 3.83 -12.18
CA LEU A 30 -2.73 4.05 -11.49
C LEU A 30 -3.00 5.54 -11.40
N ARG A 31 -4.22 5.97 -11.70
CA ARG A 31 -4.71 7.31 -11.36
C ARG A 31 -5.86 7.21 -10.39
N PHE A 32 -5.87 8.10 -9.41
CA PHE A 32 -6.85 8.07 -8.35
C PHE A 32 -7.26 9.48 -7.90
N ARG A 33 -8.43 9.59 -7.29
CA ARG A 33 -8.77 10.69 -6.38
C ARG A 33 -8.42 10.27 -4.97
N PHE A 34 -7.95 11.21 -4.15
CA PHE A 34 -7.74 10.95 -2.73
C PHE A 34 -8.57 11.92 -1.87
N GLN A 35 -8.87 11.47 -0.66
CA GLN A 35 -9.42 12.27 0.42
C GLN A 35 -8.66 11.90 1.70
N PHE A 36 -7.99 12.88 2.28
CA PHE A 36 -7.30 12.79 3.56
C PHE A 36 -8.10 13.54 4.62
N GLN A 37 -8.18 12.99 5.82
CA GLN A 37 -8.82 13.63 6.96
C GLN A 37 -8.04 13.29 8.22
N ASP A 38 -7.79 14.29 9.05
CA ASP A 38 -7.24 14.14 10.40
C ASP A 38 -7.95 15.11 11.35
N GLU A 39 -7.36 15.34 12.53
CA GLU A 39 -7.90 16.27 13.54
C GLU A 39 -7.81 17.75 13.12
N GLN A 40 -6.93 18.09 12.17
CA GLN A 40 -6.70 19.47 11.72
C GLN A 40 -7.62 19.85 10.56
N GLY A 41 -8.12 18.86 9.80
CA GLY A 41 -9.11 19.09 8.77
C GLY A 41 -9.19 17.99 7.74
N ALA A 42 -9.72 18.35 6.56
CA ALA A 42 -9.81 17.46 5.42
C ALA A 42 -9.17 18.10 4.18
N ALA A 43 -8.45 17.28 3.43
CA ALA A 43 -7.85 17.63 2.16
C ALA A 43 -8.26 16.59 1.10
N GLY A 44 -8.26 16.97 -0.17
CA GLY A 44 -8.57 16.04 -1.24
C GLY A 44 -7.88 16.45 -2.52
N GLY A 45 -7.92 15.60 -3.53
CA GLY A 45 -7.27 15.91 -4.79
C GLY A 45 -7.13 14.70 -5.70
N ARG A 46 -6.11 14.74 -6.56
CA ARG A 46 -5.81 13.70 -7.53
C ARG A 46 -4.40 13.19 -7.30
N GLY A 47 -4.15 11.96 -7.66
CA GLY A 47 -2.82 11.40 -7.62
C GLY A 47 -2.62 10.32 -8.65
N ARG A 48 -1.36 9.90 -8.73
CA ARG A 48 -0.87 8.90 -9.65
C ARG A 48 0.14 8.02 -8.93
N ALA A 49 0.05 6.72 -9.15
CA ALA A 49 1.05 5.76 -8.72
C ALA A 49 1.61 5.03 -9.95
N ARG A 50 2.93 4.90 -10.04
CA ARG A 50 3.63 4.20 -11.11
C ARG A 50 4.44 3.06 -10.55
N PHE A 51 4.24 1.87 -11.10
CA PHE A 51 4.87 0.63 -10.67
C PHE A 51 5.84 0.15 -11.75
N ALA A 52 7.11 0.13 -11.42
CA ALA A 52 8.08 -0.67 -12.15
C ALA A 52 8.41 -1.91 -11.32
N LEU A 53 8.14 -3.08 -11.88
CA LEU A 53 8.43 -4.34 -11.21
C LEU A 53 9.95 -4.53 -11.04
N PRO A 54 10.39 -5.20 -9.96
CA PRO A 54 9.56 -5.87 -8.96
C PRO A 54 9.06 -4.98 -7.82
N ASP A 55 9.66 -3.82 -7.57
CA ASP A 55 9.53 -3.13 -6.29
C ASP A 55 9.69 -1.61 -6.34
N SER A 56 9.73 -1.00 -7.52
CA SER A 56 9.85 0.45 -7.69
C SER A 56 8.48 1.11 -7.78
N LEU A 57 8.23 2.09 -6.92
CA LEU A 57 6.98 2.84 -6.82
C LEU A 57 7.24 4.34 -6.78
N ARG A 58 6.69 5.06 -7.75
CA ARG A 58 6.55 6.52 -7.67
C ARG A 58 5.11 6.90 -7.39
N PHE A 59 4.91 7.77 -6.42
CA PHE A 59 3.60 8.24 -6.00
C PHE A 59 3.59 9.76 -6.04
N ASP A 60 2.68 10.33 -6.82
CA ASP A 60 2.49 11.78 -6.96
C ASP A 60 1.06 12.13 -6.54
N ILE A 61 0.86 13.22 -5.80
CA ILE A 61 -0.44 13.75 -5.41
C ILE A 61 -0.47 15.26 -5.56
N GLN A 62 -1.66 15.77 -5.86
CA GLN A 62 -1.91 17.17 -6.04
C GLN A 62 -3.28 17.56 -5.47
N GLY A 63 -3.32 18.64 -4.70
CA GLY A 63 -4.54 19.26 -4.20
C GLY A 63 -5.38 19.92 -5.28
N PRO A 64 -6.58 20.42 -4.94
CA PRO A 64 -7.46 21.09 -5.89
C PRO A 64 -6.78 22.38 -6.38
N LEU A 65 -6.91 22.67 -7.68
CA LEU A 65 -6.33 23.87 -8.31
C LEU A 65 -4.81 24.03 -8.08
N GLY A 66 -4.08 22.95 -7.81
CA GLY A 66 -2.63 22.99 -7.57
C GLY A 66 -2.23 23.58 -6.23
N SER A 67 -3.15 23.67 -5.25
CA SER A 67 -2.88 24.26 -3.94
C SER A 67 -1.78 23.57 -3.13
N TYR A 68 -1.51 22.29 -3.42
CA TYR A 68 -0.36 21.57 -2.91
C TYR A 68 0.06 20.46 -3.89
N HIS A 69 1.33 20.08 -3.85
CA HIS A 69 1.88 18.93 -4.55
C HIS A 69 2.80 18.15 -3.62
N ALA A 70 2.76 16.83 -3.68
CA ALA A 70 3.76 15.98 -3.05
C ALA A 70 4.08 14.76 -3.93
N ALA A 71 5.33 14.32 -3.90
CA ALA A 71 5.79 13.15 -4.62
C ALA A 71 6.77 12.33 -3.78
N ALA A 72 6.79 11.02 -4.02
CA ALA A 72 7.74 10.11 -3.41
C ALA A 72 8.16 9.02 -4.38
N PHE A 73 9.41 8.58 -4.25
CA PHE A 73 9.92 7.38 -4.90
C PHE A 73 10.42 6.40 -3.84
N VAL A 74 9.91 5.18 -3.91
CA VAL A 74 10.16 4.08 -3.00
C VAL A 74 10.68 2.89 -3.79
N ILE A 75 11.72 2.22 -3.26
CA ILE A 75 12.15 0.90 -3.70
C ILE A 75 11.95 -0.06 -2.54
N GLY A 76 11.09 -1.06 -2.74
CA GLY A 76 10.68 -1.99 -1.70
C GLY A 76 10.10 -1.28 -0.48
N ASP A 77 10.83 -1.31 0.64
CA ASP A 77 10.41 -0.73 1.91
C ASP A 77 11.29 0.46 2.32
N THR A 78 11.87 1.16 1.34
CA THR A 78 12.75 2.33 1.55
C THR A 78 12.39 3.48 0.60
N ALA A 79 12.18 4.67 1.14
CA ALA A 79 12.07 5.89 0.33
C ALA A 79 13.46 6.30 -0.15
N ILE A 80 13.61 6.43 -1.47
CA ILE A 80 14.79 7.02 -2.10
C ILE A 80 14.72 8.54 -2.00
N TRP A 81 13.53 9.09 -2.21
CA TRP A 81 13.24 10.50 -1.95
C TRP A 81 11.75 10.73 -1.72
N ALA A 82 11.44 11.82 -1.02
CA ALA A 82 10.10 12.35 -0.83
C ALA A 82 10.17 13.87 -0.83
N GLU A 83 9.17 14.52 -1.41
CA GLU A 83 9.13 15.97 -1.61
C GLU A 83 7.69 16.48 -1.54
N PRO A 84 7.31 17.32 -0.57
CA PRO A 84 8.03 17.53 0.70
C PRO A 84 8.03 16.25 1.54
N GLU A 85 9.15 15.93 2.19
CA GLU A 85 9.29 14.68 2.95
C GLU A 85 8.28 14.56 4.11
N ASP A 86 8.05 15.64 4.84
CA ASP A 86 7.13 15.66 5.99
C ASP A 86 5.69 15.39 5.57
N GLU A 87 5.26 15.87 4.40
CA GLU A 87 3.92 15.64 3.89
C GLU A 87 3.72 14.18 3.47
N VAL A 88 4.73 13.55 2.86
CA VAL A 88 4.67 12.12 2.50
C VAL A 88 4.62 11.24 3.76
N LYS A 89 5.44 11.54 4.78
CA LYS A 89 5.42 10.83 6.07
C LYS A 89 4.08 10.96 6.80
N LYS A 90 3.40 12.11 6.66
CA LYS A 90 2.04 12.33 7.17
C LYS A 90 0.98 11.54 6.40
N LEU A 91 1.23 11.03 5.21
CA LEU A 91 0.22 10.27 4.49
C LEU A 91 0.28 8.78 4.78
N VAL A 92 1.48 8.22 4.88
CA VAL A 92 1.64 6.78 5.01
C VAL A 92 2.61 6.43 6.14
N PRO A 93 2.13 5.82 7.23
CA PRO A 93 2.95 5.63 8.43
C PRO A 93 3.97 4.49 8.29
N ASN A 94 3.83 3.61 7.30
CA ASN A 94 4.68 2.44 7.09
C ASN A 94 4.50 1.86 5.67
N TYR A 95 5.58 1.31 5.08
CA TYR A 95 5.58 0.84 3.67
C TYR A 95 4.65 -0.35 3.39
N PRO A 96 4.59 -1.41 4.21
CA PRO A 96 3.56 -2.43 4.07
C PRO A 96 2.12 -1.90 3.93
N LEU A 97 1.75 -0.87 4.71
CA LEU A 97 0.46 -0.21 4.55
C LEU A 97 0.39 0.60 3.24
N PHE A 98 1.49 1.22 2.82
CA PHE A 98 1.55 1.93 1.55
C PHE A 98 1.23 1.04 0.36
N TRP A 99 1.96 -0.06 0.24
CA TRP A 99 1.78 -1.02 -0.84
C TRP A 99 0.42 -1.70 -0.76
N ALA A 100 -0.05 -2.01 0.44
CA ALA A 100 -1.38 -2.56 0.64
C ALA A 100 -2.46 -1.63 0.09
N MET A 101 -2.31 -0.30 0.20
CA MET A 101 -3.30 0.64 -0.34
C MET A 101 -3.46 0.51 -1.85
N LEU A 102 -2.43 0.02 -2.53
CA LEU A 102 -2.34 -0.19 -3.97
C LEU A 102 -2.68 -1.64 -4.36
N GLY A 103 -3.12 -2.45 -3.39
CA GLY A 103 -3.53 -3.83 -3.58
C GLY A 103 -2.39 -4.85 -3.53
N ILE A 104 -1.20 -4.43 -3.10
CA ILE A 104 0.03 -5.25 -3.12
C ILE A 104 0.45 -5.59 -1.69
N ALA A 105 0.67 -6.86 -1.41
CA ALA A 105 1.25 -7.32 -0.16
C ALA A 105 2.79 -7.31 -0.24
N ARG A 106 3.44 -7.07 0.90
CA ARG A 106 4.91 -7.10 1.01
C ARG A 106 5.37 -8.44 1.55
N ALA A 107 6.49 -8.91 1.01
CA ALA A 107 7.14 -10.12 1.48
C ALA A 107 7.68 -9.92 2.90
N PRO A 108 7.65 -10.96 3.75
CA PRO A 108 8.29 -10.92 5.06
C PRO A 108 9.81 -10.79 4.95
N GLY A 109 10.44 -10.24 5.99
CA GLY A 109 11.89 -10.30 6.14
C GLY A 109 12.36 -11.71 6.53
N PRO A 110 13.64 -12.08 6.30
CA PRO A 110 14.16 -13.43 6.49
C PRO A 110 14.01 -13.97 7.92
N GLU A 111 14.10 -13.10 8.93
CA GLU A 111 14.01 -13.44 10.36
C GLU A 111 12.56 -13.50 10.88
N SER A 112 11.56 -13.47 10.00
CA SER A 112 10.16 -13.38 10.40
C SER A 112 9.60 -14.74 10.78
N THR A 113 8.79 -14.78 11.84
CA THR A 113 7.89 -15.91 12.10
C THR A 113 6.61 -15.73 11.29
N VAL A 114 6.20 -16.77 10.56
CA VAL A 114 5.05 -16.71 9.67
C VAL A 114 4.01 -17.75 10.07
N ARG A 115 2.74 -17.34 10.07
CA ARG A 115 1.58 -18.22 10.17
C ARG A 115 0.60 -17.91 9.05
N LYS A 116 -0.09 -18.93 8.56
CA LYS A 116 -1.06 -18.79 7.46
C LYS A 116 -2.37 -19.49 7.77
N LEU A 117 -3.42 -19.03 7.09
CA LEU A 117 -4.63 -19.78 6.84
C LEU A 117 -4.82 -19.77 5.33
N ALA A 118 -4.77 -20.96 4.73
CA ALA A 118 -5.01 -21.13 3.30
C ALA A 118 -6.14 -22.15 3.13
N GLY A 119 -7.31 -21.70 2.70
CA GLY A 119 -8.47 -22.56 2.48
C GLY A 119 -9.79 -21.80 2.43
N GLY A 120 -10.73 -22.28 1.63
CA GLY A 120 -12.05 -21.67 1.49
C GLY A 120 -12.03 -20.36 0.67
N THR A 121 -12.70 -19.33 1.17
CA THR A 121 -12.92 -18.06 0.46
C THR A 121 -11.87 -16.99 0.74
N ILE A 122 -10.92 -17.25 1.65
CA ILE A 122 -9.88 -16.31 2.06
C ILE A 122 -8.51 -16.97 2.16
N THR A 123 -7.47 -16.14 2.06
CA THR A 123 -6.13 -16.42 2.59
C THR A 123 -5.81 -15.41 3.66
N ALA A 124 -5.16 -15.83 4.73
CA ALA A 124 -4.69 -14.94 5.78
C ALA A 124 -3.25 -15.26 6.16
N TRP A 125 -2.50 -14.21 6.50
CA TRP A 125 -1.09 -14.30 6.85
C TRP A 125 -0.84 -13.43 8.08
N GLN A 126 -0.10 -13.98 9.04
CA GLN A 126 0.46 -13.24 10.16
C GLN A 126 1.98 -13.36 10.08
N ILE A 127 2.64 -12.21 10.05
CA ILE A 127 4.08 -12.07 9.96
C ILE A 127 4.53 -11.33 11.21
N VAL A 128 5.41 -11.93 11.99
CA VAL A 128 5.97 -11.35 13.22
C VAL A 128 7.47 -11.19 13.06
N LEU A 129 7.97 -9.99 13.30
CA LEU A 129 9.40 -9.69 13.32
C LEU A 129 9.71 -8.87 14.57
N GLY A 130 10.46 -9.45 15.50
CA GLY A 130 10.67 -8.85 16.83
C GLY A 130 9.34 -8.61 17.55
N GLY A 131 9.07 -7.35 17.93
CA GLY A 131 7.82 -6.93 18.57
C GLY A 131 6.72 -6.47 17.60
N ASP A 132 6.98 -6.49 16.30
CA ASP A 132 6.10 -5.94 15.28
C ASP A 132 5.30 -7.05 14.60
N THR A 133 4.07 -6.74 14.20
CA THR A 133 3.17 -7.69 13.58
C THR A 133 2.53 -7.07 12.34
N LEU A 134 2.63 -7.78 11.22
CA LEU A 134 1.96 -7.47 9.96
C LEU A 134 0.98 -8.59 9.64
N GLU A 135 -0.29 -8.24 9.48
CA GLU A 135 -1.36 -9.16 9.18
C GLU A 135 -1.97 -8.83 7.83
N TYR A 136 -2.15 -9.85 6.99
CA TYR A 136 -2.88 -9.74 5.75
C TYR A 136 -4.08 -10.67 5.74
N VAL A 137 -5.18 -10.21 5.15
CA VAL A 137 -6.31 -11.08 4.77
C VAL A 137 -6.73 -10.74 3.35
N ARG A 138 -6.82 -11.73 2.47
CA ARG A 138 -7.24 -11.59 1.08
C ARG A 138 -8.43 -12.48 0.81
N GLU A 139 -9.54 -11.87 0.39
CA GLU A 139 -10.69 -12.60 -0.16
C GLU A 139 -10.38 -13.01 -1.61
N LEU A 140 -10.68 -14.27 -1.94
CA LEU A 140 -10.33 -14.89 -3.21
C LEU A 140 -11.43 -14.75 -4.28
N ALA A 141 -12.63 -14.34 -3.89
CA ALA A 141 -13.73 -14.09 -4.83
C ALA A 141 -13.42 -12.92 -5.77
N ALA A 142 -14.02 -12.93 -6.97
CA ALA A 142 -13.97 -11.80 -7.89
C ALA A 142 -14.51 -10.54 -7.20
N GLY A 143 -13.77 -9.43 -7.30
CA GLY A 143 -14.09 -8.20 -6.58
C GLY A 143 -13.88 -8.27 -5.05
N GLY A 144 -13.10 -9.26 -4.57
CA GLY A 144 -12.73 -9.38 -3.16
C GLY A 144 -11.91 -8.20 -2.65
N ARG A 145 -11.37 -8.32 -1.44
CA ARG A 145 -10.54 -7.28 -0.81
C ARG A 145 -9.24 -7.82 -0.26
N LEU A 146 -8.22 -6.96 -0.23
CA LEU A 146 -7.01 -7.12 0.55
C LEU A 146 -7.13 -6.22 1.78
N ILE A 147 -6.86 -6.80 2.93
CA ILE A 147 -6.76 -6.10 4.20
C ILE A 147 -5.31 -6.25 4.67
N ALA A 148 -4.74 -5.16 5.16
CA ALA A 148 -3.47 -5.17 5.87
C ALA A 148 -3.62 -4.47 7.23
N GLU A 149 -3.03 -5.00 8.28
CA GLU A 149 -2.94 -4.35 9.59
C GLU A 149 -1.51 -4.43 10.10
N VAL A 150 -0.98 -3.30 10.55
CA VAL A 150 0.36 -3.23 11.14
C VAL A 150 0.25 -2.84 12.61
N ARG A 151 0.97 -3.58 13.44
CA ARG A 151 1.21 -3.26 14.85
C ARG A 151 2.70 -3.11 15.08
N GLN A 152 3.07 -2.08 15.82
CA GLN A 152 4.43 -1.82 16.26
C GLN A 152 4.48 -1.94 17.78
N GLY A 153 5.31 -2.83 18.31
CA GLY A 153 5.36 -3.14 19.75
C GLY A 153 3.97 -3.42 20.36
N GLY A 154 3.13 -4.17 19.65
CA GLY A 154 1.75 -4.50 20.05
C GLY A 154 0.69 -3.40 19.83
N LYS A 155 1.08 -2.15 19.61
CA LYS A 155 0.17 -1.04 19.34
C LYS A 155 -0.19 -0.98 17.87
N ARG A 156 -1.48 -0.85 17.53
CA ARG A 156 -1.92 -0.70 16.15
C ARG A 156 -1.40 0.61 15.56
N LEU A 157 -0.61 0.51 14.49
CA LEU A 157 -0.11 1.66 13.75
C LEU A 157 -1.16 2.12 12.74
N GLY A 158 -1.70 1.17 11.96
CA GLY A 158 -2.72 1.46 10.98
C GLY A 158 -3.27 0.21 10.31
N ARG A 159 -4.30 0.43 9.51
CA ARG A 159 -5.03 -0.61 8.80
C ARG A 159 -5.46 -0.13 7.43
N VAL A 160 -5.24 -0.97 6.43
CA VAL A 160 -5.68 -0.76 5.06
C VAL A 160 -6.77 -1.77 4.70
N GLU A 161 -7.75 -1.30 3.94
CA GLU A 161 -8.69 -2.13 3.20
C GLU A 161 -8.73 -1.65 1.75
N THR A 162 -8.31 -2.52 0.83
CA THR A 162 -8.34 -2.28 -0.62
C THR A 162 -9.30 -3.25 -1.26
N LYS A 163 -10.32 -2.72 -1.94
CA LYS A 163 -11.32 -3.50 -2.66
C LYS A 163 -10.95 -3.54 -4.14
N PHE A 164 -11.07 -4.72 -4.73
CA PHE A 164 -10.81 -4.93 -6.15
C PHE A 164 -12.09 -4.82 -6.96
N GLY A 165 -11.96 -4.42 -8.22
CA GLY A 165 -13.01 -4.51 -9.22
C GLY A 165 -13.15 -5.95 -9.75
N PRO A 166 -14.13 -6.19 -10.63
CA PRO A 166 -14.32 -7.48 -11.28
C PRO A 166 -13.14 -7.87 -12.20
N ASP A 167 -12.36 -6.89 -12.65
CA ASP A 167 -11.13 -7.05 -13.42
C ASP A 167 -9.90 -7.44 -12.57
N GLY A 168 -10.08 -7.59 -11.25
CA GLY A 168 -9.01 -7.92 -10.31
C GLY A 168 -8.10 -6.73 -9.99
N LEU A 169 -8.43 -5.52 -10.43
CA LEU A 169 -7.65 -4.30 -10.20
C LEU A 169 -8.19 -3.51 -9.01
N PRO A 170 -7.35 -2.77 -8.27
CA PRO A 170 -7.82 -1.99 -7.13
C PRO A 170 -8.82 -0.92 -7.58
N ALA A 171 -10.00 -0.89 -6.95
CA ALA A 171 -11.08 0.06 -7.24
C ALA A 171 -11.18 1.14 -6.17
N THR A 172 -11.06 0.76 -4.89
CA THR A 172 -10.99 1.70 -3.76
C THR A 172 -10.03 1.21 -2.71
N SER A 173 -9.50 2.15 -1.92
CA SER A 173 -8.62 1.83 -0.79
C SER A 173 -8.85 2.79 0.35
N ARG A 174 -8.75 2.30 1.59
CA ARG A 174 -8.84 3.11 2.79
C ARG A 174 -7.74 2.73 3.76
N LEU A 175 -6.87 3.68 4.07
CA LEU A 175 -5.96 3.64 5.20
C LEU A 175 -6.60 4.35 6.40
N THR A 176 -6.60 3.69 7.55
CA THR A 176 -6.88 4.29 8.85
C THR A 176 -5.62 4.22 9.70
N VAL A 177 -5.12 5.37 10.14
CA VAL A 177 -3.97 5.47 11.04
C VAL A 177 -4.49 5.59 12.47
N SER A 178 -3.97 4.74 13.36
CA SER A 178 -4.41 4.68 14.76
C SER A 178 -3.46 5.43 15.70
N SER A 179 -2.17 5.56 15.36
CA SER A 179 -1.19 6.31 16.18
C SER A 179 -1.42 7.81 16.18
N ARG A 180 -1.99 8.33 15.09
CA ARG A 180 -2.48 9.70 14.92
C ARG A 180 -3.81 9.57 14.18
N PRO A 181 -4.96 9.92 14.77
CA PRO A 181 -6.27 9.70 14.16
C PRO A 181 -6.34 10.37 12.79
N ALA A 182 -6.17 9.57 11.73
CA ALA A 182 -6.16 10.04 10.36
C ALA A 182 -6.70 8.96 9.42
N ARG A 183 -7.28 9.40 8.31
CA ARG A 183 -7.85 8.53 7.28
C ARG A 183 -7.46 9.04 5.90
N LEU A 184 -6.99 8.13 5.05
CA LEU A 184 -6.75 8.38 3.64
C LEU A 184 -7.62 7.41 2.83
N ASN A 185 -8.50 7.95 1.99
CA ASN A 185 -9.27 7.17 1.03
C ASN A 185 -8.72 7.43 -0.38
N LEU A 186 -8.57 6.38 -1.16
CA LEU A 186 -8.24 6.41 -2.59
C LEU A 186 -9.42 5.83 -3.37
N THR A 187 -9.80 6.50 -4.45
CA THR A 187 -10.72 5.98 -5.46
C THR A 187 -9.96 5.92 -6.77
N PHE A 188 -9.69 4.71 -7.26
CA PHE A 188 -8.97 4.50 -8.51
C PHE A 188 -9.90 4.75 -9.69
N ILE A 189 -9.43 5.54 -10.64
CA ILE A 189 -10.20 5.98 -11.81
C ILE A 189 -9.63 5.34 -13.08
N GLN A 190 -8.34 5.01 -13.06
CA GLN A 190 -7.65 4.41 -14.19
C GLN A 190 -6.56 3.48 -13.66
N ASN A 191 -6.42 2.32 -14.30
CA ASN A 191 -5.34 1.38 -14.06
C ASN A 191 -4.89 0.81 -15.40
N GLU A 192 -3.76 1.31 -15.90
CA GLU A 192 -3.28 0.99 -17.23
C GLU A 192 -1.96 0.26 -17.19
N LYS A 193 -1.79 -0.64 -18.15
CA LYS A 193 -0.51 -1.22 -18.50
C LYS A 193 0.40 -0.10 -18.97
N ALA A 194 1.58 0.01 -18.38
CA ALA A 194 2.57 1.00 -18.76
C ALA A 194 3.69 0.34 -19.55
N ARG A 195 4.18 1.03 -20.58
CA ARG A 195 5.50 0.73 -21.13
C ARG A 195 6.56 0.96 -20.04
N PRO A 196 7.79 0.42 -20.19
CA PRO A 196 8.90 0.81 -19.33
C PRO A 196 8.98 2.33 -19.18
N PHE A 197 9.02 2.80 -17.95
CA PHE A 197 9.11 4.23 -17.65
C PHE A 197 10.51 4.73 -17.98
N ALA A 198 10.60 5.93 -18.55
CA ALA A 198 11.88 6.59 -18.78
C ALA A 198 12.57 6.88 -17.42
N SER A 199 13.90 6.95 -17.42
CA SER A 199 14.70 7.06 -16.19
C SER A 199 14.40 8.34 -15.39
N ASP A 200 14.04 9.43 -16.07
CA ASP A 200 13.60 10.71 -15.49
C ASP A 200 12.29 10.59 -14.70
N THR A 201 11.50 9.54 -14.94
CA THR A 201 10.32 9.24 -14.14
C THR A 201 10.70 8.99 -12.68
N TRP A 202 11.92 8.56 -12.38
CA TRP A 202 12.35 8.22 -11.02
C TRP A 202 13.17 9.32 -10.34
N THR A 203 13.44 10.42 -11.05
CA THR A 203 14.20 11.54 -10.49
C THR A 203 13.30 12.45 -9.65
N ARG A 204 13.89 13.02 -8.59
CA ARG A 204 13.24 14.01 -7.72
C ARG A 204 12.76 15.20 -8.57
N PRO A 205 11.53 15.70 -8.37
CA PRO A 205 11.04 16.91 -9.04
C PRO A 205 11.95 18.11 -8.76
N ALA A 206 12.11 18.99 -9.76
CA ALA A 206 12.84 20.22 -9.59
C ALA A 206 12.05 21.24 -8.71
N PRO A 207 12.72 22.15 -7.99
CA PRO A 207 12.08 23.09 -7.05
C PRO A 207 11.03 24.02 -7.67
N ASP A 208 11.06 24.20 -8.99
CA ASP A 208 10.20 25.07 -9.79
C ASP A 208 8.97 24.35 -10.38
N GLN A 209 8.87 23.02 -10.22
CA GLN A 209 7.69 22.22 -10.57
C GLN A 209 6.75 22.00 -9.37
N ARG A 210 6.83 22.90 -8.38
CA ARG A 210 6.06 22.88 -7.12
C ARG A 210 4.69 23.53 -7.27
#